data_AF-A0A1J5KHJ9-F1
#
_entry.id   AF-A0A1J5KHJ9-F1
#
_cell.length_a   1.000
_cell.length_b   1.000
_cell.length_c   1.000
_cell.angle_alpha   90.00
_cell.angle_beta   90.00
_cell.angle_gamma   90.00
#
_symmetry.space_group_name_H-M   'P 1'
#
loop_
_entity.id
_entity.type
_entity.pdbx_description
1 polymer ?
#
loop_
_entity_poly.entity_id
_entity_poly.type
_entity_poly.pdbx_seq_one_letter_code
_entity_poly.pdbx_strand_id
1 'polypeptide(L)'
;MKNLISNQNGSISSLALLLTFLVLAYSFSNIATSLEELNSIKFRNKSYLCAKVSLRKLENYSLFMERLNKIIKLNFYLQLSPDPIVGRTATAAVKTSVLAQNAYHAAYIVKLKNINECQLINILDLQRTTPARTRAIFKLTRNMDRTVKMRKKWKNKMIFKAPRNISSIKYSFMIELSNSLQGSLFSRKLVVRTKEVGSKGIYQLKQLVGL
;
A
#
# COMPACT_ATOMS: atom_id res chain seq x y z
N MET A 1 -56.36 -22.97 55.06
CA MET A 1 -55.97 -21.78 54.25
C MET A 1 -54.91 -20.99 55.00
N LYS A 2 -53.65 -21.20 54.64
CA LYS A 2 -52.53 -20.30 54.92
C LYS A 2 -51.33 -20.86 54.17
N ASN A 3 -50.89 -20.14 53.15
CA ASN A 3 -49.51 -19.76 52.93
C ASN A 3 -49.52 -18.71 51.82
N LEU A 4 -49.90 -17.49 52.24
CA LEU A 4 -49.45 -16.27 51.58
C LEU A 4 -47.93 -16.34 51.52
N ILE A 5 -47.37 -16.42 50.32
CA ILE A 5 -45.97 -16.11 50.08
C ILE A 5 -45.83 -14.60 50.31
N SER A 6 -45.76 -14.23 51.57
CA SER A 6 -45.38 -12.91 52.05
C SER A 6 -43.86 -12.83 51.95
N ASN A 7 -43.35 -12.50 50.77
CA ASN A 7 -41.95 -12.12 50.62
C ASN A 7 -41.81 -10.65 51.05
N GLN A 8 -41.72 -10.42 52.36
CA GLN A 8 -41.51 -9.10 52.96
C GLN A 8 -40.02 -8.75 53.18
N ASN A 9 -39.09 -9.59 52.76
CA ASN A 9 -37.68 -9.23 52.69
C ASN A 9 -37.31 -9.18 51.21
N GLY A 10 -36.80 -8.04 50.74
CA GLY A 10 -36.36 -7.81 49.37
C GLY A 10 -35.26 -8.79 48.92
N SER A 11 -35.64 -10.03 48.68
CA SER A 11 -34.78 -11.12 48.25
C SER A 11 -34.95 -11.25 46.74
N ILE A 12 -33.97 -10.73 46.01
CA ILE A 12 -33.85 -10.97 44.58
C ILE A 12 -33.80 -12.49 44.41
N SER A 13 -34.75 -13.07 43.67
CA SER A 13 -34.75 -14.51 43.43
C SER A 13 -33.45 -14.91 42.71
N SER A 14 -32.88 -16.06 43.02
CA SER A 14 -31.67 -16.58 42.35
C SER A 14 -31.86 -16.67 40.83
N LEU A 15 -33.09 -16.92 40.37
CA LEU A 15 -33.49 -16.88 38.96
C LEU A 15 -33.34 -15.48 38.35
N ALA A 16 -33.76 -14.43 39.07
CA ALA A 16 -33.62 -13.05 38.61
C ALA A 16 -32.14 -12.65 38.51
N LEU A 17 -31.30 -13.07 39.47
CA LEU A 17 -29.84 -12.90 39.40
C LEU A 17 -29.25 -13.59 38.16
N LEU A 18 -29.60 -14.86 37.92
CA LEU A 18 -29.14 -15.61 36.75
C LEU A 18 -29.56 -14.94 35.43
N LEU A 19 -30.81 -14.49 35.32
CA LEU A 19 -31.29 -13.75 34.15
C LEU A 19 -30.52 -12.46 33.93
N THR A 20 -30.24 -11.69 34.99
CA THR A 20 -29.43 -10.47 34.86
C THR A 20 -28.01 -10.77 34.41
N PHE A 21 -27.35 -11.81 34.94
CA PHE A 21 -26.02 -12.21 34.46
C PHE A 21 -26.03 -12.66 33.01
N LEU A 22 -27.08 -13.36 32.56
CA LEU A 22 -27.21 -13.82 31.18
C LEU A 22 -27.41 -12.65 30.21
N VAL A 23 -28.24 -11.67 30.57
CA VAL A 23 -28.43 -10.42 29.81
C VAL A 23 -27.13 -9.62 29.76
N LEU A 24 -26.41 -9.49 30.89
CA LEU A 24 -25.12 -8.83 30.93
C LEU A 24 -24.09 -9.55 30.05
N ALA A 25 -23.98 -10.87 30.15
CA ALA A 25 -23.06 -11.66 29.34
C ALA A 25 -23.35 -11.52 27.84
N TYR A 26 -24.62 -11.56 27.44
CA TYR A 26 -25.04 -11.34 26.06
C TYR A 26 -24.69 -9.92 25.58
N SER A 27 -24.95 -8.91 26.42
CA SER A 27 -24.63 -7.51 26.12
C SER A 27 -23.13 -7.29 25.96
N PHE A 28 -22.31 -7.84 26.88
CA PHE A 28 -20.85 -7.79 26.78
C PHE A 28 -20.33 -8.51 25.52
N SER A 29 -20.92 -9.64 25.15
CA SER A 29 -20.57 -10.34 23.92
C SER A 29 -20.84 -9.48 22.68
N ASN A 30 -22.00 -8.83 22.59
CA ASN A 30 -22.35 -7.92 21.49
C ASN A 30 -21.47 -6.66 21.44
N ILE A 31 -21.09 -6.12 22.59
CA ILE A 31 -20.15 -4.99 22.66
C ILE A 31 -18.77 -5.43 22.16
N ALA A 32 -18.29 -6.61 22.57
CA ALA A 32 -17.01 -7.14 22.14
C ALA A 32 -16.95 -7.39 20.63
N THR A 33 -18.00 -7.98 20.03
CA THR A 33 -18.08 -8.19 18.58
C THR A 33 -18.13 -6.87 17.82
N SER A 34 -18.96 -5.92 18.27
CA SER A 34 -19.04 -4.58 17.65
C SER A 34 -17.72 -3.82 17.70
N LEU A 35 -16.97 -3.94 18.80
CA LEU A 35 -15.63 -3.35 18.93
C LEU A 35 -14.63 -4.01 17.97
N GLU A 36 -14.68 -5.32 17.78
CA GLU A 36 -13.84 -6.02 16.82
C GLU A 36 -14.12 -5.57 15.38
N GLU A 37 -15.40 -5.46 15.00
CA GLU A 37 -15.82 -4.96 13.69
C GLU A 37 -15.37 -3.51 13.45
N LEU A 38 -15.57 -2.62 14.43
CA LEU A 38 -15.13 -1.23 14.35
C LEU A 38 -13.62 -1.12 14.13
N ASN A 39 -12.83 -1.93 14.86
CA ASN A 39 -11.38 -1.97 14.71
C ASN A 39 -10.96 -2.51 13.33
N SER A 40 -11.66 -3.51 12.82
CA SER A 40 -11.45 -4.03 11.47
C SER A 40 -11.73 -2.99 10.39
N ILE A 41 -12.83 -2.24 10.50
CA ILE A 41 -13.19 -1.16 9.57
C ILE A 41 -12.14 -0.04 9.63
N LYS A 42 -11.73 0.40 10.83
CA LYS A 42 -10.66 1.39 11.01
C LYS A 42 -9.35 0.94 10.36
N PHE A 43 -8.98 -0.33 10.54
CA PHE A 43 -7.79 -0.92 9.92
C PHE A 43 -7.87 -0.93 8.38
N ARG A 44 -9.02 -1.34 7.81
CA ARG A 44 -9.26 -1.32 6.35
C ARG A 44 -9.18 0.10 5.80
N ASN A 45 -9.83 1.07 6.44
CA ASN A 45 -9.79 2.48 6.03
C ASN A 45 -8.37 3.04 6.02
N LYS A 46 -7.59 2.80 7.07
CA LYS A 46 -6.18 3.24 7.12
C LYS A 46 -5.34 2.62 6.00
N SER A 47 -5.55 1.34 5.71
CA SER A 47 -4.87 0.61 4.64
C SER A 47 -5.23 1.16 3.24
N TYR A 48 -6.50 1.48 2.99
CA TYR A 48 -6.92 2.14 1.75
C TYR A 48 -6.33 3.54 1.60
N LEU A 49 -6.28 4.33 2.69
CA LEU A 49 -5.62 5.64 2.68
C LEU A 49 -4.13 5.51 2.35
N CYS A 50 -3.43 4.58 2.97
CA CYS A 50 -2.04 4.26 2.67
C CYS A 50 -1.84 3.94 1.17
N ALA A 51 -2.68 3.07 0.60
CA ALA A 51 -2.63 2.72 -0.81
C ALA A 51 -2.88 3.94 -1.71
N LYS A 52 -3.92 4.75 -1.43
CA LYS A 52 -4.27 5.96 -2.19
C LYS A 52 -3.15 7.00 -2.17
N VAL A 53 -2.55 7.27 -1.01
CA VAL A 53 -1.45 8.24 -0.88
C VAL A 53 -0.21 7.74 -1.62
N SER A 54 0.11 6.45 -1.47
CA SER A 54 1.22 5.81 -2.18
C SER A 54 1.04 5.89 -3.69
N LEU A 55 -0.19 5.69 -4.17
CA LEU A 55 -0.57 5.79 -5.58
C LEU A 55 -0.24 7.15 -6.17
N ARG A 56 -0.72 8.22 -5.52
CA ARG A 56 -0.52 9.59 -5.97
C ARG A 56 0.96 9.97 -6.01
N LYS A 57 1.73 9.57 -5.00
CA LYS A 57 3.19 9.79 -4.98
C LYS A 57 3.88 9.05 -6.12
N LEU A 58 3.46 7.81 -6.40
CA LEU A 58 4.03 6.98 -7.46
C LEU A 58 3.68 7.51 -8.86
N GLU A 59 2.47 8.02 -9.08
CA GLU A 59 2.08 8.72 -10.31
C GLU A 59 2.98 9.92 -10.58
N ASN A 60 3.07 10.83 -9.60
CA ASN A 60 3.90 12.03 -9.70
C ASN A 60 5.38 11.69 -9.97
N TYR A 61 5.92 10.73 -9.22
CA TYR A 61 7.29 10.26 -9.40
C TYR A 61 7.58 9.82 -10.82
N SER A 62 6.64 9.08 -11.37
CA SER A 62 6.87 8.31 -12.57
C SER A 62 6.54 9.18 -13.82
N LEU A 63 5.65 10.16 -13.70
CA LEU A 63 5.50 11.28 -14.65
C LEU A 63 6.76 12.16 -14.71
N PHE A 64 7.33 12.50 -13.56
CA PHE A 64 8.55 13.31 -13.49
C PHE A 64 9.73 12.60 -14.18
N MET A 65 9.92 11.31 -13.90
CA MET A 65 10.93 10.49 -14.56
C MET A 65 10.77 10.44 -16.07
N GLU A 66 9.53 10.32 -16.56
CA GLU A 66 9.23 10.27 -17.98
C GLU A 66 9.51 11.60 -18.68
N ARG A 67 9.11 12.73 -18.09
CA ARG A 67 9.41 14.06 -18.62
C ARG A 67 10.92 14.26 -18.77
N LEU A 68 11.70 13.92 -17.74
CA LEU A 68 13.16 13.99 -17.82
C LEU A 68 13.74 12.99 -18.84
N ASN A 69 13.16 11.80 -18.99
CA ASN A 69 13.58 10.88 -20.06
C ASN A 69 13.37 11.47 -21.45
N LYS A 70 12.25 12.17 -21.70
CA LYS A 70 12.01 12.85 -22.99
C LYS A 70 13.05 13.93 -23.25
N ILE A 71 13.34 14.76 -22.25
CA ILE A 71 14.38 15.81 -22.33
C ILE A 71 15.75 15.19 -22.59
N ILE A 72 16.12 14.14 -21.84
CA ILE A 72 17.41 13.45 -22.02
C ILE A 72 17.52 12.88 -23.42
N LYS A 73 16.48 12.19 -23.90
CA LYS A 73 16.50 11.56 -25.22
C LYS A 73 16.65 12.59 -26.34
N LEU A 74 15.91 13.70 -26.28
CA LEU A 74 16.04 14.78 -27.26
C LEU A 74 17.46 15.36 -27.27
N ASN A 75 17.98 15.72 -26.09
CA ASN A 75 19.30 16.31 -25.97
C ASN A 75 20.43 15.32 -26.25
N PHE A 76 20.23 14.02 -26.08
CA PHE A 76 21.22 13.00 -26.42
C PHE A 76 21.57 13.02 -27.91
N TYR A 77 20.58 13.21 -28.79
CA TYR A 77 20.86 13.35 -30.22
C TYR A 77 21.52 14.70 -30.55
N LEU A 78 21.12 15.78 -29.87
CA LEU A 78 21.72 17.11 -30.07
C LEU A 78 23.19 17.21 -29.60
N GLN A 79 23.64 16.31 -28.73
CA GLN A 79 25.06 16.21 -28.35
C GLN A 79 25.96 15.84 -29.52
N LEU A 80 25.41 15.19 -30.54
CA LEU A 80 26.12 14.79 -31.75
C LEU A 80 26.08 15.89 -32.82
N SER A 81 25.52 17.06 -32.50
CA SER A 81 25.48 18.20 -33.42
C SER A 81 26.89 18.66 -33.78
N PRO A 82 27.14 19.01 -35.05
CA PRO A 82 28.42 19.58 -35.48
C PRO A 82 28.68 20.97 -34.89
N ASP A 83 27.63 21.68 -34.44
CA ASP A 83 27.79 22.96 -33.73
C ASP A 83 28.30 22.71 -32.29
N PRO A 84 29.50 23.19 -31.94
CA PRO A 84 30.10 22.96 -30.62
C PRO A 84 29.33 23.61 -29.47
N ILE A 85 28.60 24.70 -29.72
CA ILE A 85 27.79 25.38 -28.71
C ILE A 85 26.56 24.52 -28.39
N VAL A 86 25.88 24.03 -29.43
CA VAL A 86 24.72 23.13 -29.29
C VAL A 86 25.13 21.81 -28.63
N GLY A 87 26.26 21.21 -29.04
CA GLY A 87 26.75 19.96 -28.43
C GLY A 87 27.09 20.10 -26.94
N ARG A 88 27.74 21.21 -26.54
CA ARG A 88 28.09 21.48 -25.13
C ARG A 88 26.86 21.74 -24.27
N THR A 89 25.93 22.57 -24.75
CA THR A 89 24.67 22.87 -24.03
C THR A 89 23.81 21.63 -23.87
N ALA A 90 23.66 20.81 -24.92
CA ALA A 90 22.95 19.53 -24.86
C ALA A 90 23.63 18.53 -23.91
N THR A 91 24.97 18.53 -23.83
CA THR A 91 25.72 17.72 -22.86
C THR A 91 25.41 18.12 -21.42
N ALA A 92 25.41 19.43 -21.14
CA ALA A 92 25.08 19.96 -19.82
C ALA A 92 23.62 19.65 -19.45
N ALA A 93 22.68 19.80 -20.39
CA ALA A 93 21.26 19.50 -20.20
C ALA A 93 21.02 18.02 -19.84
N VAL A 94 21.73 17.08 -20.47
CA VAL A 94 21.62 15.66 -20.11
C VAL A 94 22.22 15.37 -18.75
N LYS A 95 23.41 15.90 -18.44
CA LYS A 95 24.06 15.68 -17.12
C LYS A 95 23.17 16.19 -15.98
N THR A 96 22.64 17.40 -16.11
CA THR A 96 21.73 18.02 -15.12
C THR A 96 20.43 17.22 -14.99
N SER A 97 19.82 16.80 -16.10
CA SER A 97 18.61 15.97 -16.09
C SER A 97 18.84 14.60 -15.43
N VAL A 98 20.00 13.96 -15.68
CA VAL A 98 20.39 12.70 -15.04
C VAL A 98 20.53 12.88 -13.53
N LEU A 99 21.15 13.97 -13.08
CA LEU A 99 21.29 14.30 -11.67
C LEU A 99 19.92 14.56 -11.02
N ALA A 100 19.07 15.33 -11.68
CA ALA A 100 17.70 15.60 -11.23
C ALA A 100 16.89 14.30 -11.08
N GLN A 101 17.01 13.34 -12.01
CA GLN A 101 16.38 12.02 -11.87
C GLN A 101 16.88 11.29 -10.62
N ASN A 102 18.20 11.22 -10.40
CA ASN A 102 18.75 10.51 -9.23
C ASN A 102 18.31 11.18 -7.92
N ALA A 103 18.38 12.50 -7.84
CA ALA A 103 17.96 13.26 -6.66
C ALA A 103 16.46 13.07 -6.37
N TYR A 104 15.62 13.16 -7.40
CA TYR A 104 14.18 12.95 -7.27
C TYR A 104 13.85 11.51 -6.87
N HIS A 105 14.59 10.52 -7.38
CA HIS A 105 14.45 9.12 -6.96
C HIS A 105 14.77 8.92 -5.48
N ALA A 106 15.91 9.42 -5.02
CA ALA A 106 16.29 9.35 -3.62
C ALA A 106 15.26 10.06 -2.73
N ALA A 107 14.83 11.26 -3.13
CA ALA A 107 13.78 12.00 -2.42
C ALA A 107 12.45 11.24 -2.37
N TYR A 108 12.04 10.58 -3.45
CA TYR A 108 10.84 9.74 -3.47
C TYR A 108 10.96 8.58 -2.48
N ILE A 109 12.07 7.84 -2.49
CA ILE A 109 12.32 6.72 -1.57
C ILE A 109 12.26 7.18 -0.11
N VAL A 110 12.86 8.33 0.22
CA VAL A 110 12.81 8.89 1.58
C VAL A 110 11.38 9.33 1.93
N LYS A 111 10.69 10.04 1.04
CA LYS A 111 9.32 10.52 1.26
C LYS A 111 8.28 9.40 1.42
N LEU A 112 8.56 8.17 0.97
CA LEU A 112 7.70 7.01 1.25
C LEU A 112 7.70 6.64 2.75
N LYS A 113 8.79 6.90 3.49
CA LYS A 113 8.87 6.63 4.93
C LYS A 113 7.94 7.52 5.75
N ASN A 114 7.59 8.69 5.22
CA ASN A 114 6.78 9.70 5.91
C ASN A 114 5.28 9.56 5.61
N ILE A 115 4.81 8.41 5.14
CA ILE A 115 3.38 8.14 4.95
C ILE A 115 2.84 7.54 6.25
N ASN A 116 2.23 8.38 7.08
CA ASN A 116 1.76 8.03 8.42
C ASN A 116 0.73 6.89 8.44
N GLU A 117 -0.03 6.73 7.36
CA GLU A 117 -1.04 5.71 7.21
C GLU A 117 -0.44 4.33 6.93
N CYS A 118 0.80 4.27 6.42
CA CYS A 118 1.43 3.04 5.99
C CYS A 118 2.24 2.37 7.10
N GLN A 119 2.09 1.05 7.22
CA GLN A 119 3.01 0.22 7.99
C GLN A 119 4.37 0.12 7.29
N LEU A 120 5.44 -0.07 8.08
CA LEU A 120 6.82 -0.15 7.57
C LEU A 120 6.99 -1.23 6.49
N ILE A 121 6.34 -2.38 6.62
CA ILE A 121 6.44 -3.47 5.63
C ILE A 121 5.97 -3.02 4.24
N ASN A 122 4.86 -2.27 4.18
CA ASN A 122 4.32 -1.74 2.93
C ASN A 122 5.24 -0.68 2.31
N ILE A 123 5.89 0.14 3.15
CA ILE A 123 6.87 1.13 2.72
C ILE A 123 8.09 0.44 2.09
N LEU A 124 8.62 -0.59 2.75
CA LEU A 124 9.79 -1.33 2.26
C LEU A 124 9.50 -2.02 0.91
N ASP A 125 8.33 -2.62 0.75
CA ASP A 125 7.93 -3.24 -0.52
C ASP A 125 7.82 -2.21 -1.65
N LEU A 126 7.25 -1.03 -1.38
CA LEU A 126 7.19 0.09 -2.32
C LEU A 126 8.57 0.64 -2.70
N GLN A 127 9.52 0.68 -1.76
CA GLN A 127 10.89 1.14 -2.03
C GLN A 127 11.67 0.14 -2.91
N ARG A 128 11.49 -1.16 -2.68
CA ARG A 128 12.16 -2.21 -3.47
C ARG A 128 11.62 -2.31 -4.88
N THR A 129 10.32 -2.12 -5.04
CA THR A 129 9.62 -2.32 -6.31
C THR A 129 9.09 -1.01 -6.86
N THR A 130 9.98 -0.13 -7.33
CA THR A 130 9.55 1.09 -8.03
C THR A 130 9.26 0.84 -9.53
N PRO A 131 8.47 1.71 -10.19
CA PRO A 131 8.25 1.61 -11.64
C PRO A 131 9.52 1.82 -12.48
N ALA A 132 10.50 2.58 -11.99
CA ALA A 132 11.81 2.66 -12.60
C ALA A 132 12.62 1.40 -12.28
N ARG A 133 13.39 0.89 -13.24
CA ARG A 133 14.33 -0.20 -12.96
C ARG A 133 15.50 0.33 -12.15
N THR A 134 15.86 -0.41 -11.13
CA THR A 134 16.95 -0.10 -10.22
C THR A 134 17.90 -1.30 -10.14
N ARG A 135 19.21 -1.05 -9.97
CA ARG A 135 20.20 -2.09 -9.61
C ARG A 135 20.25 -2.29 -8.09
N ALA A 136 20.11 -1.19 -7.36
CA ALA A 136 19.96 -1.12 -5.91
C ALA A 136 18.87 -0.09 -5.60
N ILE A 137 18.28 -0.10 -4.39
CA ILE A 137 17.11 0.75 -4.04
C ILE A 137 17.27 2.21 -4.52
N PHE A 138 18.46 2.81 -4.35
CA PHE A 138 18.75 4.19 -4.74
C PHE A 138 19.40 4.37 -6.13
N LYS A 139 19.83 3.29 -6.78
CA LYS A 139 20.60 3.34 -8.04
C LYS A 139 19.75 2.96 -9.24
N LEU A 140 19.38 3.96 -10.03
CA LEU A 140 18.60 3.81 -11.27
C LEU A 140 19.40 3.09 -12.36
N THR A 141 18.73 2.20 -13.09
CA THR A 141 19.28 1.53 -14.28
C THR A 141 18.98 2.37 -15.51
N ARG A 142 19.97 2.54 -16.39
CA ARG A 142 19.87 3.42 -17.57
C ARG A 142 20.04 2.66 -18.89
N ASN A 143 19.56 3.28 -19.96
CA ASN A 143 19.82 2.92 -21.36
C ASN A 143 21.12 3.57 -21.85
N MET A 144 21.53 3.25 -23.07
CA MET A 144 22.73 3.85 -23.71
C MET A 144 22.55 5.36 -23.94
N ASP A 145 21.33 5.82 -24.27
CA ASP A 145 20.95 7.24 -24.39
C ASP A 145 20.85 7.97 -23.04
N ARG A 146 21.33 7.35 -21.95
CA ARG A 146 21.30 7.82 -20.56
C ARG A 146 19.91 7.94 -19.93
N THR A 147 18.82 7.64 -20.64
CA THR A 147 17.47 7.60 -20.08
C THR A 147 17.32 6.50 -19.03
N VAL A 148 16.42 6.69 -18.07
CA VAL A 148 16.08 5.68 -17.05
C VAL A 148 15.21 4.59 -17.68
N LYS A 149 15.58 3.32 -17.47
CA LYS A 149 14.77 2.17 -17.90
C LYS A 149 13.50 2.08 -17.06
N MET A 150 12.34 2.33 -17.66
CA MET A 150 11.03 2.14 -17.01
C MET A 150 10.52 0.71 -17.21
N ARG A 151 9.81 0.16 -16.22
CA ARG A 151 9.14 -1.15 -16.36
C ARG A 151 7.86 -0.98 -17.20
N LYS A 152 7.76 -1.72 -18.32
CA LYS A 152 6.55 -1.72 -19.18
C LYS A 152 5.30 -2.18 -18.44
N LYS A 153 5.45 -3.22 -17.61
CA LYS A 153 4.45 -3.71 -16.67
C LYS A 153 5.06 -3.63 -15.28
N TRP A 154 4.38 -2.94 -14.37
CA TRP A 154 4.78 -2.86 -12.98
C TRP A 154 3.62 -3.33 -12.10
N LYS A 155 3.95 -4.14 -11.09
CA LYS A 155 3.02 -4.63 -10.09
C LYS A 155 3.70 -4.58 -8.74
N ASN A 156 2.98 -4.12 -7.74
CA ASN A 156 3.38 -4.21 -6.34
C ASN A 156 2.19 -4.64 -5.50
N LYS A 157 2.45 -5.44 -4.47
CA LYS A 157 1.47 -6.02 -3.58
C LYS A 157 1.72 -5.44 -2.18
N MET A 158 0.78 -4.64 -1.70
CA MET A 158 0.80 -4.12 -0.34
C MET A 158 0.03 -5.09 0.55
N ILE A 159 0.70 -5.70 1.52
CA ILE A 159 0.12 -6.70 2.42
C ILE A 159 -0.23 -6.03 3.74
N PHE A 160 -1.52 -6.06 4.08
CA PHE A 160 -2.04 -5.53 5.33
C PHE A 160 -2.40 -6.69 6.25
N LYS A 161 -1.53 -6.93 7.23
CA LYS A 161 -1.75 -7.94 8.26
C LYS A 161 -2.50 -7.31 9.43
N ALA A 162 -3.62 -7.91 9.82
CA ALA A 162 -4.36 -7.47 10.99
C ALA A 162 -3.46 -7.59 12.25
N PRO A 163 -3.46 -6.59 13.14
CA PRO A 163 -2.73 -6.68 14.41
C PRO A 163 -3.25 -7.85 15.26
N ARG A 164 -2.37 -8.44 16.08
CA ARG A 164 -2.69 -9.63 16.92
C ARG A 164 -3.89 -9.42 17.85
N ASN A 165 -4.21 -8.17 18.20
CA ASN A 165 -5.33 -7.81 19.08
C ASN A 165 -6.69 -7.88 18.38
N ILE A 166 -6.73 -7.99 17.05
CA ILE A 166 -7.92 -8.34 16.29
C ILE A 166 -7.83 -9.85 16.10
N SER A 167 -8.68 -10.60 16.81
CA SER A 167 -8.56 -12.05 17.04
C SER A 167 -8.54 -12.90 15.76
N SER A 168 -8.94 -12.30 14.63
CA SER A 168 -9.17 -13.01 13.39
C SER A 168 -8.17 -12.60 12.29
N ILE A 169 -7.32 -13.55 11.90
CA ILE A 169 -6.50 -13.51 10.67
C ILE A 169 -7.38 -13.25 9.42
N LYS A 170 -8.70 -13.50 9.50
CA LYS A 170 -9.66 -13.30 8.41
C LYS A 170 -9.72 -11.84 7.93
N TYR A 171 -9.25 -10.88 8.73
CA TYR A 171 -9.23 -9.47 8.34
C TYR A 171 -7.94 -9.03 7.64
N SER A 172 -7.00 -9.94 7.37
CA SER A 172 -5.80 -9.63 6.58
C SER A 172 -6.12 -9.65 5.09
N PHE A 173 -5.62 -8.65 4.36
CA PHE A 173 -5.89 -8.51 2.93
C PHE A 173 -4.69 -7.90 2.21
N MET A 174 -4.75 -7.96 0.88
CA MET A 174 -3.71 -7.43 0.01
C MET A 174 -4.34 -6.45 -0.97
N ILE A 175 -3.66 -5.31 -1.17
CA ILE A 175 -3.94 -4.38 -2.25
C ILE A 175 -2.86 -4.55 -3.33
N GLU A 176 -3.26 -4.96 -4.53
CA GLU A 176 -2.38 -4.93 -5.70
C GLU A 176 -2.44 -3.56 -6.35
N LEU A 177 -1.29 -2.91 -6.49
CA LEU A 177 -1.07 -1.73 -7.30
C LEU A 177 -0.43 -2.17 -8.61
N SER A 178 -0.99 -1.77 -9.74
CA SER A 178 -0.44 -2.15 -11.04
C SER A 178 -0.47 -0.99 -12.02
N ASN A 179 0.53 -0.94 -12.90
CA ASN A 179 0.61 0.03 -13.97
C ASN A 179 0.97 -0.70 -15.28
N SER A 180 0.23 -0.39 -16.34
CA SER A 180 0.50 -0.80 -17.70
C SER A 180 0.74 0.42 -18.58
N LEU A 181 1.89 0.46 -19.24
CA LEU A 181 2.15 1.40 -20.33
C LEU A 181 1.37 0.96 -21.57
N GLN A 182 0.52 1.84 -22.11
CA GLN A 182 -0.17 1.66 -23.39
C GLN A 182 0.29 2.79 -24.34
N GLY A 183 1.19 2.50 -25.27
CA GLY A 183 1.76 3.49 -26.20
C GLY A 183 2.90 4.35 -25.63
N SER A 184 3.10 5.56 -26.17
CA SER A 184 4.10 6.57 -25.75
C SER A 184 3.62 7.53 -24.66
N LEU A 185 2.31 7.49 -24.36
CA LEU A 185 1.69 8.14 -23.22
C LEU A 185 1.41 7.09 -22.14
N PHE A 186 1.83 7.36 -20.90
CA PHE A 186 1.43 6.58 -19.74
C PHE A 186 -0.08 6.75 -19.48
N SER A 187 -0.96 6.01 -20.17
CA SER A 187 -2.36 5.87 -19.78
C SER A 187 -2.45 4.95 -18.56
N ARG A 188 -2.16 5.50 -17.39
CA ARG A 188 -2.11 4.75 -16.13
C ARG A 188 -3.53 4.45 -15.66
N LYS A 189 -4.08 3.31 -16.06
CA LYS A 189 -5.15 2.72 -15.25
C LYS A 189 -4.48 2.04 -14.05
N LEU A 190 -4.26 2.80 -12.99
CA LEU A 190 -3.79 2.25 -11.73
C LEU A 190 -4.96 1.50 -11.08
N VAL A 191 -4.98 0.19 -11.26
CA VAL A 191 -6.04 -0.67 -10.74
C VAL A 191 -5.68 -1.07 -9.32
N VAL A 192 -6.55 -0.72 -8.38
CA VAL A 192 -6.54 -1.27 -7.02
C VAL A 192 -7.38 -2.54 -7.06
N ARG A 193 -6.75 -3.70 -6.78
CA ARG A 193 -7.49 -4.95 -6.55
C ARG A 193 -7.26 -5.38 -5.11
N THR A 194 -8.34 -5.48 -4.36
CA THR A 194 -8.35 -6.08 -3.03
C THR A 194 -8.53 -7.57 -3.20
N LYS A 195 -7.57 -8.34 -2.69
CA LYS A 195 -7.75 -9.77 -2.50
C LYS A 195 -7.74 -10.02 -1.00
N GLU A 196 -8.82 -10.56 -0.48
CA GLU A 196 -8.80 -11.11 0.87
C GLU A 196 -7.80 -12.25 0.87
N VAL A 197 -6.87 -12.23 1.85
CA VAL A 197 -6.00 -13.38 2.06
C VAL A 197 -6.88 -14.38 2.77
N GLY A 198 -7.56 -15.22 1.98
CA GLY A 198 -8.53 -16.19 2.46
C GLY A 198 -8.00 -16.95 3.68
N SER A 199 -8.93 -17.27 4.57
CA SER A 199 -8.76 -18.06 5.80
C SER A 199 -7.59 -19.05 5.71
N LYS A 200 -6.81 -19.18 6.79
CA LYS A 200 -5.63 -20.06 6.95
C LYS A 200 -5.65 -21.33 6.07
N GLY A 201 -6.80 -22.01 5.93
CA GLY A 201 -6.99 -23.16 5.04
C GLY A 201 -6.63 -22.95 3.58
N ILE A 202 -7.01 -21.85 2.91
CA ILE A 202 -6.74 -21.65 1.47
C ILE A 202 -5.26 -21.32 1.22
N TYR A 203 -4.61 -20.58 2.13
CA TYR A 203 -3.18 -20.28 2.02
C TYR A 203 -2.31 -21.52 2.31
N GLN A 204 -2.69 -22.33 3.30
CA GLN A 204 -2.05 -23.62 3.58
C GLN A 204 -2.30 -24.63 2.46
N LEU A 205 -3.51 -24.69 1.89
CA LEU A 205 -3.81 -25.51 0.70
C LEU A 205 -3.02 -25.06 -0.52
N LYS A 206 -2.83 -23.76 -0.76
CA LYS A 206 -2.00 -23.29 -1.86
C LYS A 206 -0.52 -23.64 -1.69
N GLN A 207 -0.01 -23.61 -0.46
CA GLN A 207 1.36 -24.05 -0.19
C GLN A 207 1.53 -25.57 -0.25
N LEU A 208 0.49 -26.35 0.12
CA LEU A 208 0.52 -27.82 0.11
C LEU A 208 0.25 -28.43 -1.27
N VAL A 209 -0.61 -27.81 -2.09
CA VAL A 209 -1.12 -28.40 -3.34
C VAL A 209 -0.52 -27.73 -4.59
N GLY A 210 0.32 -26.70 -4.43
CA GLY A 210 1.06 -26.11 -5.56
C GLY A 210 0.19 -25.49 -6.64
N LEU A 211 -0.90 -24.81 -6.25
CA LEU A 211 -1.82 -24.07 -7.15
C LEU A 211 -1.52 -22.56 -7.23
#